data_AF-A0A509AJ75-F1
#
_entry.id   AF-A0A509AJ75-F1
#
_cell.length_a   1.000
_cell.length_b   1.000
_cell.length_c   1.000
_cell.angle_alpha   90.00
_cell.angle_beta   90.00
_cell.angle_gamma   90.00
#
_symmetry.space_group_name_H-M   'P 1'
#
loop_
_entity.id
_entity.type
_entity.pdbx_description
1 polymer ?
#
loop_
_entity_poly.entity_id
_entity_poly.type
_entity_poly.pdbx_seq_one_letter_code
_entity_poly.pdbx_strand_id
1 'polypeptide(L)'
;MDPYYKQLYETSHIAQNESPSHSRFPPSISRPPLNPLHNNPDSISSEAQRELRVRKIHHKPPKPSLLSSIGASLMCIVANSSNFLSNLSQFQLNPFDCEGNSQNAVEYYFADPMKTEEWKANEWEVWKEKTETEWQNFNDIIEKERLKWLAAKERDWNEYMKYIEFKWTHYSPDLEKIIKSDILKRNQTLDEREWDEWMRTEGKELIRKDWDEWASYNESYLNVWSIKEWLKWRNQIITKWISSEWKREEDDQWAKWEENWVKHYNCEERNDWIAWRARINKEMVEWNDWSMKKEQQIIDHKSSSWGRWKAEKQTLFDMWLDSFIDVWIKEKHWFIWTSERNDYFARNRYIKFQ
;
A
#
# COMPACT_ATOMS: atom_id res chain seq x y z
N MET A 1 3.86 31.16 7.87
CA MET A 1 4.19 29.76 7.48
C MET A 1 2.92 28.96 7.24
N ASP A 2 2.72 28.48 6.00
CA ASP A 2 1.62 27.57 5.65
C ASP A 2 1.68 26.30 6.53
N PRO A 3 0.56 25.80 7.06
CA PRO A 3 0.52 24.58 7.90
C PRO A 3 1.22 23.37 7.27
N TYR A 4 1.19 23.25 5.94
CA TYR A 4 1.85 22.19 5.18
C TYR A 4 3.37 22.32 5.20
N TYR A 5 3.89 23.55 4.99
CA TYR A 5 5.33 23.82 5.03
C TYR A 5 5.89 23.69 6.44
N LYS A 6 5.12 24.06 7.46
CA LYS A 6 5.50 23.86 8.87
C LYS A 6 5.69 22.37 9.19
N GLN A 7 4.79 21.52 8.71
CA GLN A 7 4.84 20.07 8.94
C GLN A 7 5.98 19.36 8.20
N LEU A 8 6.28 19.75 6.96
CA LEU A 8 7.42 19.23 6.20
C LEU A 8 8.77 19.69 6.77
N TYR A 9 8.83 20.94 7.22
CA TYR A 9 10.01 21.51 7.87
C TYR A 9 10.32 20.79 9.19
N GLU A 10 9.32 20.58 10.05
CA GLU A 10 9.47 19.88 11.34
C GLU A 10 9.87 18.40 11.17
N THR A 11 9.42 17.72 10.11
CA THR A 11 9.77 16.31 9.85
C THR A 11 11.15 16.13 9.23
N SER A 12 11.67 17.13 8.49
CA SER A 12 13.00 17.08 7.87
C SER A 12 14.16 17.05 8.89
N HIS A 13 13.97 17.65 10.06
CA HIS A 13 15.00 17.77 11.10
C HIS A 13 15.17 16.53 12.00
N ILE A 14 14.30 15.53 11.87
CA ILE A 14 14.32 14.31 12.71
C ILE A 14 15.04 13.14 12.01
N ALA A 15 15.18 13.17 10.68
CA ALA A 15 15.49 11.97 9.88
C ALA A 15 17.00 11.72 9.58
N GLN A 16 17.94 12.39 10.27
CA GLN A 16 19.37 12.30 9.93
C GLN A 16 20.15 11.11 10.49
N ASN A 17 19.52 10.14 11.15
CA ASN A 17 20.22 8.93 11.62
C ASN A 17 19.47 7.68 11.16
N GLU A 18 19.86 7.09 10.02
CA GLU A 18 19.76 5.65 9.76
C GLU A 18 20.41 5.27 8.41
N SER A 19 21.54 4.55 8.48
CA SER A 19 22.20 3.91 7.33
C SER A 19 21.39 2.68 6.86
N PRO A 20 21.24 2.40 5.55
CA PRO A 20 20.48 1.24 5.11
C PRO A 20 21.37 0.04 4.77
N SER A 21 21.20 -1.06 5.51
CA SER A 21 21.41 -2.41 5.00
C SER A 21 20.20 -3.28 5.30
N HIS A 22 20.00 -4.29 4.45
CA HIS A 22 19.00 -5.37 4.49
C HIS A 22 17.80 -5.22 3.53
N SER A 23 17.48 -6.35 2.91
CA SER A 23 16.32 -6.60 2.04
C SER A 23 15.05 -5.89 2.53
N ARG A 24 14.41 -5.09 1.67
CA ARG A 24 13.22 -4.30 2.00
C ARG A 24 11.93 -5.12 2.03
N PHE A 25 11.93 -6.32 1.48
CA PHE A 25 10.88 -7.29 1.77
C PHE A 25 11.24 -8.02 3.05
N PRO A 26 10.35 -8.06 4.06
CA PRO A 26 10.54 -8.95 5.18
C PRO A 26 10.61 -10.38 4.63
N PRO A 27 11.55 -11.22 5.08
CA PRO A 27 11.45 -12.64 4.83
C PRO A 27 10.12 -13.12 5.40
N SER A 28 9.37 -13.86 4.57
CA SER A 28 8.16 -14.57 5.00
C SER A 28 8.45 -15.29 6.32
N ILE A 29 7.55 -15.09 7.29
CA ILE A 29 7.69 -15.46 8.70
C ILE A 29 8.05 -16.96 8.88
N SER A 30 9.20 -17.16 9.55
CA SER A 30 9.60 -18.22 10.50
C SER A 30 10.02 -19.64 10.07
N ARG A 31 11.30 -19.96 10.37
CA ARG A 31 11.73 -21.24 11.01
C ARG A 31 12.70 -20.94 12.17
N PRO A 32 12.57 -21.56 13.35
CA PRO A 32 13.64 -21.69 14.35
C PRO A 32 14.35 -23.07 14.28
N PRO A 33 15.48 -23.26 14.98
CA PRO A 33 16.62 -24.05 14.49
C PRO A 33 16.59 -25.55 14.85
N LEU A 34 17.28 -26.35 14.04
CA LEU A 34 17.57 -27.77 14.26
C LEU A 34 18.99 -27.95 14.81
N ASN A 35 19.16 -28.85 15.79
CA ASN A 35 20.38 -29.64 16.07
C ASN A 35 20.14 -30.61 17.27
N PRO A 36 20.93 -31.69 17.49
CA PRO A 36 21.06 -32.87 16.63
C PRO A 36 21.03 -34.24 17.42
N LEU A 37 20.92 -35.35 16.68
CA LEU A 37 21.33 -36.75 17.01
C LEU A 37 20.65 -37.50 18.20
N HIS A 38 19.96 -38.63 17.93
CA HIS A 38 20.55 -40.00 17.95
C HIS A 38 19.50 -41.10 17.64
N ASN A 39 19.98 -42.22 17.12
CA ASN A 39 19.28 -43.33 16.45
C ASN A 39 18.51 -44.29 17.39
N ASN A 40 17.38 -44.84 16.94
CA ASN A 40 17.20 -46.31 16.78
C ASN A 40 15.93 -46.63 15.94
N PRO A 41 15.96 -47.66 15.07
CA PRO A 41 14.82 -48.04 14.23
C PRO A 41 13.96 -49.07 14.97
N ASP A 42 12.64 -48.82 15.03
CA ASP A 42 11.56 -49.82 15.09
C ASP A 42 10.25 -49.14 15.55
N SER A 43 9.44 -48.67 14.61
CA SER A 43 7.96 -48.54 14.74
C SER A 43 7.32 -47.82 13.54
N ILE A 44 7.51 -48.36 12.33
CA ILE A 44 6.80 -47.89 11.13
C ILE A 44 5.36 -48.40 11.21
N SER A 45 4.49 -47.68 11.90
CA SER A 45 3.02 -47.80 11.75
C SER A 45 2.21 -46.66 12.40
N SER A 46 2.76 -45.90 13.36
CA SER A 46 1.97 -44.85 14.07
C SER A 46 2.44 -43.40 13.89
N GLU A 47 3.48 -43.15 13.08
CA GLU A 47 4.13 -41.84 12.98
C GLU A 47 3.45 -40.89 11.97
N ALA A 48 2.77 -41.43 10.95
CA ALA A 48 2.04 -40.64 9.95
C ALA A 48 0.83 -39.86 10.52
N GLN A 49 0.31 -40.26 11.69
CA GLN A 49 -0.78 -39.55 12.38
C GLN A 49 -0.32 -38.57 13.45
N ARG A 50 1.00 -38.46 13.72
CA ARG A 50 1.55 -37.52 14.71
C ARG A 50 2.24 -36.30 14.10
N GLU A 51 2.71 -36.37 12.85
CA GLU A 51 3.43 -35.24 12.21
C GLU A 51 2.55 -34.11 11.64
N LEU A 52 1.22 -34.26 11.59
CA LEU A 52 0.30 -33.19 11.17
C LEU A 52 -0.48 -32.55 12.32
N ARG A 53 0.14 -32.44 13.50
CA ARG A 53 -0.33 -31.49 14.52
C ARG A 53 0.14 -30.07 14.15
N VAL A 54 -0.30 -29.60 12.98
CA VAL A 54 -0.23 -28.18 12.59
C VAL A 54 -0.92 -27.40 13.70
N ARG A 55 -0.15 -26.53 14.38
CA ARG A 55 -0.71 -25.60 15.37
C ARG A 55 -1.89 -24.88 14.72
N LYS A 56 -3.07 -25.00 15.32
CA LYS A 56 -4.26 -24.19 15.05
C LYS A 56 -3.84 -22.72 14.86
N ILE A 57 -3.82 -22.24 13.62
CA ILE A 57 -3.86 -20.82 13.34
C ILE A 57 -5.34 -20.46 13.42
N HIS A 58 -5.76 -19.91 14.56
CA HIS A 58 -7.05 -19.26 14.67
C HIS A 58 -6.99 -17.97 13.87
N HIS A 59 -7.54 -17.95 12.65
CA HIS A 59 -8.05 -16.71 12.08
C HIS A 59 -9.38 -16.39 12.77
N LYS A 60 -9.30 -15.73 13.94
CA LYS A 60 -10.45 -15.00 14.47
C LYS A 60 -10.63 -13.76 13.59
N PRO A 61 -11.82 -13.53 12.98
CA PRO A 61 -12.10 -12.22 12.41
C PRO A 61 -12.10 -11.21 13.57
N PRO A 62 -11.38 -10.07 13.47
CA PRO A 62 -11.51 -9.05 14.50
C PRO A 62 -12.94 -8.52 14.48
N LYS A 63 -13.67 -8.67 15.58
CA LYS A 63 -14.88 -7.89 15.84
C LYS A 63 -14.45 -6.42 15.95
N PRO A 64 -15.27 -5.46 15.48
CA PRO A 64 -14.94 -4.05 15.58
C PRO A 64 -15.09 -3.64 17.06
N SER A 65 -13.98 -3.47 17.75
CA SER A 65 -13.96 -2.80 19.06
C SER A 65 -13.27 -1.46 18.92
N LEU A 66 -14.08 -0.42 19.16
CA LEU A 66 -13.73 0.95 19.46
C LEU A 66 -12.43 1.07 20.28
N LEU A 67 -11.32 1.36 19.60
CA LEU A 67 -10.39 2.38 20.03
C LEU A 67 -10.52 3.53 19.03
N SER A 68 -11.57 4.30 19.26
CA SER A 68 -11.72 5.68 18.81
C SER A 68 -10.55 6.54 19.31
N SER A 69 -10.08 7.45 18.45
CA SER A 69 -9.16 8.55 18.75
C SER A 69 -7.70 8.10 18.96
N ILE A 70 -6.85 8.07 17.94
CA ILE A 70 -6.03 9.23 17.52
C ILE A 70 -5.65 9.17 16.01
N GLY A 71 -6.07 8.15 15.27
CA GLY A 71 -5.72 7.95 13.85
C GLY A 71 -6.63 8.63 12.83
N ALA A 72 -7.24 9.78 13.14
CA ALA A 72 -8.25 10.43 12.29
C ALA A 72 -7.93 11.89 11.93
N SER A 73 -6.67 12.36 12.05
CA SER A 73 -6.34 13.77 11.81
C SER A 73 -5.39 14.06 10.64
N LEU A 74 -5.17 13.13 9.71
CA LEU A 74 -4.34 13.41 8.52
C LEU A 74 -4.96 12.97 7.17
N MET A 75 -6.27 12.73 7.12
CA MET A 75 -6.97 12.30 5.88
C MET A 75 -8.10 13.22 5.41
N CYS A 76 -8.02 14.51 5.71
CA CYS A 76 -8.74 15.57 4.99
C CYS A 76 -7.74 16.73 4.91
N ILE A 77 -7.11 17.01 3.77
CA ILE A 77 -7.65 17.87 2.71
C ILE A 77 -6.89 17.56 1.42
N VAL A 78 -7.48 16.73 0.55
CA VAL A 78 -7.31 16.83 -0.90
C VAL A 78 -8.71 16.75 -1.50
N ALA A 79 -9.45 17.84 -1.33
CA ALA A 79 -10.68 18.16 -2.06
C ALA A 79 -11.10 19.56 -1.61
N ASN A 80 -10.85 20.58 -2.45
CA ASN A 80 -11.38 21.97 -2.43
C ASN A 80 -10.35 23.08 -2.72
N SER A 81 -9.27 22.82 -3.46
CA SER A 81 -8.49 23.95 -4.03
C SER A 81 -9.29 24.73 -5.08
N SER A 82 -10.32 24.14 -5.72
CA SER A 82 -11.17 24.84 -6.70
C SER A 82 -12.07 25.93 -6.10
N ASN A 83 -12.47 25.82 -4.82
CA ASN A 83 -13.36 26.80 -4.18
C ASN A 83 -12.61 27.94 -3.46
N PHE A 84 -11.30 27.83 -3.24
CA PHE A 84 -10.47 28.95 -2.80
C PHE A 84 -10.01 29.81 -4.00
N LEU A 85 -9.94 29.22 -5.19
CA LEU A 85 -9.48 29.89 -6.42
C LEU A 85 -10.53 30.79 -7.07
N SER A 86 -11.83 30.58 -6.84
CA SER A 86 -12.88 31.45 -7.39
C SER A 86 -12.99 32.83 -6.71
N ASN A 87 -12.40 33.00 -5.52
CA ASN A 87 -12.32 34.30 -4.83
C ASN A 87 -11.08 35.12 -5.20
N LEU A 88 -10.14 34.57 -5.98
CA LEU A 88 -8.91 35.25 -6.39
C LEU A 88 -8.98 35.85 -7.81
N SER A 89 -9.97 35.48 -8.62
CA SER A 89 -10.21 36.11 -9.93
C SER A 89 -10.73 37.54 -9.85
N GLN A 90 -11.05 38.05 -8.65
CA GLN A 90 -11.49 39.44 -8.44
C GLN A 90 -10.36 40.45 -8.27
N PHE A 91 -9.10 40.05 -8.15
CA PHE A 91 -7.99 41.00 -8.22
C PHE A 91 -7.59 41.22 -9.69
N GLN A 92 -8.51 41.81 -10.45
CA GLN A 92 -8.14 42.45 -11.71
C GLN A 92 -7.12 43.55 -11.40
N LEU A 93 -5.96 43.43 -12.04
CA LEU A 93 -4.90 44.43 -12.08
C LEU A 93 -5.48 45.79 -12.51
N ASN A 94 -5.71 46.68 -11.56
CA ASN A 94 -5.66 48.11 -11.83
C ASN A 94 -4.28 48.60 -11.37
N PRO A 95 -3.48 49.22 -12.26
CA PRO A 95 -2.31 49.96 -11.83
C PRO A 95 -2.83 51.15 -11.01
N PHE A 96 -2.73 51.06 -9.69
CA PHE A 96 -2.92 52.21 -8.83
C PHE A 96 -1.66 53.06 -8.94
N ASP A 97 -1.78 54.24 -9.55
CA ASP A 97 -0.75 55.27 -9.56
C ASP A 97 -0.39 55.62 -8.10
N CYS A 98 0.78 55.17 -7.65
CA CYS A 98 1.33 55.52 -6.35
C CYS A 98 2.30 56.68 -6.51
N GLU A 99 1.76 57.91 -6.57
CA GLU A 99 2.55 59.13 -6.30
C GLU A 99 2.66 59.30 -4.78
N GLY A 100 3.86 59.05 -4.21
CA GLY A 100 4.05 59.09 -2.77
C GLY A 100 5.50 59.00 -2.31
N ASN A 101 6.23 60.10 -2.53
CA ASN A 101 7.45 60.58 -1.86
C ASN A 101 8.45 59.55 -1.27
N SER A 102 9.54 59.37 -2.03
CA SER A 102 10.83 58.82 -1.57
C SER A 102 11.40 59.69 -0.45
N GLN A 103 11.51 59.13 0.76
CA GLN A 103 12.53 59.49 1.73
C GLN A 103 12.53 58.48 2.87
N ASN A 104 13.30 57.42 2.67
CA ASN A 104 14.17 56.75 3.65
C ASN A 104 14.74 55.53 2.95
N ALA A 105 15.81 55.74 2.19
CA ALA A 105 16.66 54.66 1.71
C ALA A 105 17.33 54.02 2.93
N VAL A 106 16.62 53.10 3.59
CA VAL A 106 17.29 52.07 4.34
C VAL A 106 17.93 51.20 3.28
N GLU A 107 19.25 51.32 3.17
CA GLU A 107 20.13 50.48 2.38
C GLU A 107 20.07 49.05 2.96
N TYR A 108 18.94 48.38 2.71
CA TYR A 108 18.85 46.94 2.81
C TYR A 108 19.58 46.40 1.58
N TYR A 109 20.51 45.48 1.80
CA TYR A 109 21.19 44.71 0.77
C TYR A 109 20.14 44.03 -0.14
N PHE A 110 19.72 44.74 -1.18
CA PHE A 110 18.75 44.32 -2.18
C PHE A 110 19.43 43.30 -3.09
N ALA A 111 18.95 42.06 -3.01
CA ALA A 111 19.25 40.94 -3.90
C ALA A 111 20.74 40.58 -3.99
N ASP A 112 21.06 39.28 -3.89
CA ASP A 112 22.20 38.80 -4.67
C ASP A 112 21.85 39.13 -6.14
N PRO A 113 22.53 40.08 -6.82
CA PRO A 113 22.16 40.52 -8.15
C PRO A 113 22.23 39.38 -9.19
N MET A 114 22.80 38.23 -8.80
CA MET A 114 22.89 37.03 -9.62
C MET A 114 21.60 36.19 -9.66
N LYS A 115 20.64 36.37 -8.74
CA LYS A 115 19.46 35.47 -8.62
C LYS A 115 18.15 36.16 -9.03
N THR A 116 18.04 36.49 -10.32
CA THR A 116 16.81 37.02 -10.91
C THR A 116 15.65 36.02 -10.84
N GLU A 117 14.40 36.48 -11.00
CA GLU A 117 13.24 35.58 -11.11
C GLU A 117 13.37 34.59 -12.27
N GLU A 118 14.03 35.00 -13.36
CA GLU A 118 14.39 34.12 -14.48
C GLU A 118 15.36 33.02 -14.05
N TRP A 119 16.38 33.35 -13.25
CA TRP A 119 17.30 32.36 -12.70
C TRP A 119 16.57 31.35 -11.81
N LYS A 120 15.68 31.81 -10.92
CA LYS A 120 14.89 30.93 -10.03
C LYS A 120 13.97 30.00 -10.83
N ALA A 121 13.34 30.50 -11.89
CA ALA A 121 12.53 29.69 -12.79
C ALA A 121 13.39 28.65 -13.54
N ASN A 122 14.60 29.02 -13.97
CA ASN A 122 15.52 28.09 -14.62
C ASN A 122 15.99 26.98 -13.66
N GLU A 123 16.28 27.31 -12.38
CA GLU A 123 16.62 26.31 -11.37
C GLU A 123 15.50 25.28 -11.18
N TRP A 124 14.24 25.70 -11.27
CA TRP A 124 13.10 24.79 -11.22
C TRP A 124 13.05 23.84 -12.43
N GLU A 125 13.28 24.35 -13.65
CA GLU A 125 13.34 23.52 -14.85
C GLU A 125 14.48 22.49 -14.77
N VAL A 126 15.68 22.93 -14.39
CA VAL A 126 16.84 22.05 -14.19
C VAL A 126 16.55 20.98 -13.13
N TRP A 127 15.91 21.38 -12.03
CA TRP A 127 15.52 20.44 -10.99
C TRP A 127 14.50 19.41 -11.47
N LYS A 128 13.51 19.80 -12.28
CA LYS A 128 12.53 18.88 -12.89
C LYS A 128 13.20 17.85 -13.79
N GLU A 129 14.13 18.27 -14.67
CA GLU A 129 14.86 17.36 -15.55
C GLU A 129 15.68 16.33 -14.78
N LYS A 130 16.40 16.80 -13.75
CA LYS A 130 17.15 15.92 -12.85
C LYS A 130 16.22 14.95 -12.12
N THR A 131 15.10 15.44 -11.63
CA THR A 131 14.10 14.64 -10.91
C THR A 131 13.49 13.56 -11.79
N GLU A 132 13.25 13.85 -13.08
CA GLU A 132 12.79 12.85 -14.04
C GLU A 132 13.81 11.71 -14.21
N THR A 133 15.10 12.05 -14.28
CA THR A 133 16.18 11.05 -14.35
C THR A 133 16.28 10.22 -13.05
N GLU A 134 16.18 10.86 -11.88
CA GLU A 134 16.14 10.16 -10.59
C GLU A 134 14.92 9.26 -10.46
N TRP A 135 13.78 9.68 -11.02
CA TRP A 135 12.55 8.90 -11.04
C TRP A 135 12.69 7.61 -11.86
N GLN A 136 13.32 7.67 -13.03
CA GLN A 136 13.57 6.48 -13.85
C GLN A 136 14.41 5.45 -13.09
N ASN A 137 15.49 5.90 -12.43
CA ASN A 137 16.33 5.03 -11.60
C ASN A 137 15.55 4.41 -10.42
N PHE A 138 14.69 5.20 -9.77
CA PHE A 138 13.82 4.70 -8.72
C PHE A 138 12.83 3.65 -9.25
N ASN A 139 12.20 3.92 -10.40
CA ASN A 139 11.26 3.01 -11.02
C ASN A 139 11.92 1.66 -11.38
N ASP A 140 13.15 1.69 -11.90
CA ASP A 140 13.92 0.48 -12.18
C ASP A 140 14.20 -0.34 -10.91
N ILE A 141 14.46 0.32 -9.78
CA ILE A 141 14.63 -0.35 -8.48
C ILE A 141 13.32 -1.00 -8.05
N ILE A 142 12.20 -0.30 -8.17
CA ILE A 142 10.87 -0.83 -7.84
C ILE A 142 10.55 -2.07 -8.68
N GLU A 143 10.78 -2.03 -9.99
CA GLU A 143 10.54 -3.19 -10.85
C GLU A 143 11.44 -4.38 -10.51
N LYS A 144 12.73 -4.14 -10.22
CA LYS A 144 13.64 -5.21 -9.78
C LYS A 144 13.18 -5.86 -8.48
N GLU A 145 12.76 -5.06 -7.51
CA GLU A 145 12.23 -5.56 -6.23
C GLU A 145 10.92 -6.32 -6.44
N ARG A 146 10.02 -5.82 -7.29
CA ARG A 146 8.78 -6.52 -7.68
C ARG A 146 9.07 -7.89 -8.31
N LEU A 147 10.04 -7.98 -9.22
CA LEU A 147 10.45 -9.23 -9.85
C LEU A 147 11.03 -10.23 -8.84
N LYS A 148 11.83 -9.77 -7.88
CA LYS A 148 12.33 -10.63 -6.78
C LYS A 148 11.18 -11.17 -5.92
N TRP A 149 10.22 -10.31 -5.59
CA TRP A 149 9.04 -10.71 -4.83
C TRP A 149 8.20 -11.73 -5.60
N LEU A 150 7.98 -11.52 -6.90
CA LEU A 150 7.29 -12.48 -7.78
C LEU A 150 8.00 -13.84 -7.83
N ALA A 151 9.33 -13.85 -7.94
CA ALA A 151 10.09 -15.10 -7.91
C ALA A 151 9.91 -15.86 -6.58
N ALA A 152 9.80 -15.14 -5.45
CA ALA A 152 9.45 -15.76 -4.18
C ALA A 152 8.00 -16.26 -4.16
N LYS A 153 7.07 -15.55 -4.80
CA LYS A 153 5.65 -15.94 -4.89
C LYS A 153 5.39 -17.22 -5.65
N GLU A 154 6.30 -17.65 -6.51
CA GLU A 154 6.19 -18.97 -7.14
C GLU A 154 6.22 -20.11 -6.10
N ARG A 155 6.97 -19.94 -5.00
CA ARG A 155 6.97 -20.92 -3.90
C ARG A 155 5.68 -20.86 -3.11
N ASP A 156 5.23 -19.65 -2.77
CA ASP A 156 3.96 -19.43 -2.05
C ASP A 156 2.77 -20.00 -2.83
N TRP A 157 2.78 -19.92 -4.17
CA TRP A 157 1.79 -20.54 -5.05
C TRP A 157 1.73 -22.06 -4.87
N ASN A 158 2.88 -22.74 -4.87
CA ASN A 158 2.94 -24.18 -4.67
C ASN A 158 2.44 -24.61 -3.28
N GLU A 159 2.74 -23.82 -2.25
CA GLU A 159 2.23 -24.06 -0.89
C GLU A 159 0.72 -23.78 -0.79
N TYR A 160 0.25 -22.72 -1.45
CA TYR A 160 -1.17 -22.39 -1.55
C TYR A 160 -1.97 -23.50 -2.22
N MET A 161 -1.47 -24.07 -3.32
CA MET A 161 -2.14 -25.18 -4.02
C MET A 161 -2.29 -26.42 -3.14
N LYS A 162 -1.25 -26.78 -2.39
CA LYS A 162 -1.34 -27.88 -1.41
C LYS A 162 -2.34 -27.58 -0.30
N TYR A 163 -2.34 -26.34 0.19
CA TYR A 163 -3.24 -25.90 1.24
C TYR A 163 -4.71 -25.94 0.77
N ILE A 164 -5.02 -25.43 -0.41
CA ILE A 164 -6.39 -25.36 -0.92
C ILE A 164 -6.93 -26.75 -1.23
N GLU A 165 -6.12 -27.63 -1.82
CA GLU A 165 -6.47 -29.04 -2.03
C GLU A 165 -6.79 -29.71 -0.70
N PHE A 166 -5.90 -29.60 0.29
CA PHE A 166 -6.12 -30.16 1.63
C PHE A 166 -7.38 -29.60 2.30
N LYS A 167 -7.59 -28.27 2.25
CA LYS A 167 -8.74 -27.58 2.85
C LYS A 167 -10.07 -28.12 2.32
N TRP A 168 -10.14 -28.42 1.02
CA TRP A 168 -11.37 -28.89 0.36
C TRP A 168 -11.47 -30.43 0.28
N THR A 169 -10.40 -31.13 0.63
CA THR A 169 -10.38 -32.60 0.75
C THR A 169 -10.86 -33.08 2.12
N HIS A 170 -10.59 -32.29 3.17
CA HIS A 170 -10.88 -32.63 4.55
C HIS A 170 -11.91 -31.71 5.19
N TYR A 171 -12.73 -32.25 6.08
CA TYR A 171 -13.64 -31.45 6.87
C TYR A 171 -12.87 -30.58 7.86
N SER A 172 -13.20 -29.29 7.87
CA SER A 172 -12.82 -28.39 8.95
C SER A 172 -14.06 -27.72 9.55
N PRO A 173 -14.08 -27.44 10.86
CA PRO A 173 -15.21 -26.77 11.50
C PRO A 173 -15.50 -25.38 10.93
N ASP A 174 -14.55 -24.76 10.25
CA ASP A 174 -14.75 -23.45 9.60
C ASP A 174 -15.60 -23.57 8.33
N LEU A 175 -15.70 -24.75 7.71
CA LEU A 175 -16.63 -25.00 6.61
C LEU A 175 -18.09 -24.77 7.03
N GLU A 176 -18.45 -25.03 8.29
CA GLU A 176 -19.80 -24.77 8.83
C GLU A 176 -20.18 -23.27 8.81
N LYS A 177 -19.19 -22.38 8.78
CA LYS A 177 -19.41 -20.93 8.70
C LYS A 177 -19.41 -20.44 7.25
N ILE A 178 -18.62 -21.09 6.40
CA ILE A 178 -18.40 -20.70 5.01
C ILE A 178 -19.55 -21.21 4.14
N ILE A 179 -19.92 -22.48 4.31
CA ILE A 179 -21.00 -23.13 3.56
C ILE A 179 -22.33 -22.72 4.21
N LYS A 180 -23.11 -21.93 3.48
CA LYS A 180 -24.39 -21.40 3.98
C LYS A 180 -25.54 -22.34 3.69
N SER A 181 -25.42 -23.18 2.68
CA SER A 181 -26.42 -24.21 2.39
C SER A 181 -26.51 -25.22 3.52
N ASP A 182 -27.61 -25.94 3.53
CA ASP A 182 -27.88 -27.00 4.50
C ASP A 182 -27.20 -28.32 4.13
N ILE A 183 -26.31 -28.35 3.12
CA ILE A 183 -25.64 -29.55 2.63
C ILE A 183 -24.93 -30.32 3.76
N LEU A 184 -24.22 -29.60 4.64
CA LEU A 184 -23.52 -30.21 5.78
C LEU A 184 -24.49 -30.70 6.87
N LYS A 185 -25.68 -30.10 6.97
CA LYS A 185 -26.72 -30.49 7.94
C LYS A 185 -27.51 -31.70 7.45
N ARG A 186 -27.74 -31.80 6.14
CA ARG A 186 -28.42 -32.90 5.46
C ARG A 186 -27.48 -34.04 5.06
N ASN A 187 -26.21 -34.01 5.49
CA ASN A 187 -25.17 -34.96 5.03
C ASN A 187 -25.54 -36.45 5.15
N GLN A 188 -26.42 -36.84 6.08
CA GLN A 188 -26.90 -38.22 6.25
C GLN A 188 -28.03 -38.62 5.28
N THR A 189 -28.73 -37.65 4.71
CA THR A 189 -29.89 -37.86 3.82
C THR A 189 -29.59 -37.56 2.36
N LEU A 190 -28.45 -36.92 2.07
CA LEU A 190 -28.07 -36.56 0.70
C LEU A 190 -27.67 -37.79 -0.11
N ASP A 191 -28.15 -37.87 -1.33
CA ASP A 191 -27.69 -38.86 -2.31
C ASP A 191 -26.43 -38.38 -3.05
N GLU A 192 -25.81 -39.29 -3.83
CA GLU A 192 -24.58 -38.97 -4.57
C GLU A 192 -24.78 -37.89 -5.62
N ARG A 193 -26.00 -37.76 -6.17
CA ARG A 193 -26.32 -36.78 -7.20
C ARG A 193 -26.42 -35.38 -6.60
N GLU A 194 -27.00 -35.24 -5.41
CA GLU A 194 -27.04 -33.96 -4.69
C GLU A 194 -25.62 -33.48 -4.32
N TRP A 195 -24.72 -34.38 -3.94
CA TRP A 195 -23.30 -34.03 -3.68
C TRP A 195 -22.56 -33.61 -4.95
N ASP A 196 -22.78 -34.30 -6.07
CA ASP A 196 -22.24 -33.94 -7.39
C ASP A 196 -22.72 -32.54 -7.82
N GLU A 197 -24.03 -32.30 -7.77
CA GLU A 197 -24.61 -31.01 -8.12
C GLU A 197 -24.07 -29.88 -7.23
N TRP A 198 -23.98 -30.11 -5.92
CA TRP A 198 -23.43 -29.13 -4.98
C TRP A 198 -21.96 -28.79 -5.29
N MET A 199 -21.12 -29.82 -5.49
CA MET A 199 -19.69 -29.60 -5.73
C MET A 199 -19.44 -28.86 -7.06
N ARG A 200 -20.22 -29.17 -8.09
CA ARG A 200 -20.13 -28.49 -9.40
C ARG A 200 -20.66 -27.05 -9.39
N THR A 201 -21.45 -26.68 -8.39
CA THR A 201 -22.07 -25.37 -8.26
C THR A 201 -21.49 -24.58 -7.08
N GLU A 202 -22.12 -24.62 -5.90
CA GLU A 202 -21.71 -23.84 -4.72
C GLU A 202 -20.29 -24.19 -4.28
N GLY A 203 -19.92 -25.48 -4.27
CA GLY A 203 -18.56 -25.91 -3.90
C GLY A 203 -17.49 -25.28 -4.79
N LYS A 204 -17.68 -25.33 -6.11
CA LYS A 204 -16.81 -24.68 -7.10
C LYS A 204 -16.67 -23.18 -6.86
N GLU A 205 -17.77 -22.48 -6.64
CA GLU A 205 -17.76 -21.03 -6.40
C GLU A 205 -17.04 -20.66 -5.10
N LEU A 206 -17.20 -21.47 -4.04
CA LEU A 206 -16.47 -21.24 -2.79
C LEU A 206 -14.96 -21.45 -2.94
N ILE A 207 -14.53 -22.44 -3.73
CA ILE A 207 -13.10 -22.67 -4.01
C ILE A 207 -12.54 -21.53 -4.86
N ARG A 208 -13.28 -21.06 -5.88
CA ARG A 208 -12.89 -19.87 -6.66
C ARG A 208 -12.73 -18.65 -5.77
N LYS A 209 -13.66 -18.44 -4.86
CA LYS A 209 -13.61 -17.33 -3.91
C LYS A 209 -12.36 -17.37 -3.03
N ASP A 210 -11.93 -18.54 -2.56
CA ASP A 210 -10.68 -18.64 -1.80
C ASP A 210 -9.47 -18.17 -2.62
N TRP A 211 -9.43 -18.51 -3.90
CA TRP A 211 -8.40 -18.03 -4.82
C TRP A 211 -8.47 -16.52 -5.03
N ASP A 212 -9.66 -15.98 -5.28
CA ASP A 212 -9.85 -14.54 -5.47
C ASP A 212 -9.42 -13.75 -4.24
N GLU A 213 -9.73 -14.25 -3.04
CA GLU A 213 -9.31 -13.66 -1.77
C GLU A 213 -7.78 -13.70 -1.62
N TRP A 214 -7.14 -14.83 -1.91
CA TRP A 214 -5.69 -14.96 -1.85
C TRP A 214 -4.99 -14.05 -2.86
N ALA A 215 -5.44 -14.04 -4.12
CA ALA A 215 -4.88 -13.19 -5.15
C ALA A 215 -5.06 -11.70 -4.82
N SER A 216 -6.24 -11.30 -4.35
CA SER A 216 -6.56 -9.92 -3.96
C SER A 216 -5.74 -9.46 -2.76
N TYR A 217 -5.52 -10.33 -1.77
CA TYR A 217 -4.64 -10.03 -0.63
C TYR A 217 -3.21 -9.73 -1.08
N ASN A 218 -2.66 -10.55 -1.97
CA ASN A 218 -1.30 -10.36 -2.49
C ASN A 218 -1.19 -9.10 -3.37
N GLU A 219 -2.20 -8.81 -4.19
CA GLU A 219 -2.28 -7.57 -4.96
C GLU A 219 -2.33 -6.35 -4.03
N SER A 220 -3.20 -6.36 -3.01
CA SER A 220 -3.26 -5.29 -2.03
C SER A 220 -1.94 -5.08 -1.30
N TYR A 221 -1.23 -6.16 -0.94
CA TYR A 221 0.09 -6.05 -0.32
C TYR A 221 1.09 -5.34 -1.24
N LEU A 222 1.13 -5.71 -2.52
CA LEU A 222 2.03 -5.11 -3.51
C LEU A 222 1.71 -3.62 -3.73
N ASN A 223 0.42 -3.26 -3.77
CA ASN A 223 -0.04 -1.88 -3.92
C ASN A 223 0.41 -1.03 -2.72
N VAL A 224 0.15 -1.51 -1.50
CA VAL A 224 0.53 -0.81 -0.26
C VAL A 224 2.04 -0.62 -0.19
N TRP A 225 2.82 -1.66 -0.53
CA TRP A 225 4.28 -1.55 -0.56
C TRP A 225 4.76 -0.53 -1.60
N SER A 226 4.20 -0.58 -2.82
CA SER A 226 4.57 0.32 -3.92
C SER A 226 4.27 1.78 -3.58
N ILE A 227 3.08 2.06 -3.04
CA ILE A 227 2.68 3.39 -2.57
C ILE A 227 3.60 3.86 -1.44
N LYS A 228 3.93 2.99 -0.48
CA LYS A 228 4.82 3.36 0.64
C LYS A 228 6.21 3.78 0.16
N GLU A 229 6.82 3.00 -0.74
CA GLU A 229 8.14 3.32 -1.29
C GLU A 229 8.09 4.57 -2.16
N TRP A 230 7.02 4.74 -2.95
CA TRP A 230 6.76 5.96 -3.72
C TRP A 230 6.67 7.19 -2.84
N LEU A 231 5.84 7.17 -1.79
CA LEU A 231 5.67 8.29 -0.86
C LEU A 231 6.99 8.63 -0.17
N LYS A 232 7.76 7.63 0.25
CA LYS A 232 9.08 7.82 0.85
C LYS A 232 10.01 8.55 -0.12
N TRP A 233 10.12 8.05 -1.36
CA TRP A 233 10.99 8.65 -2.37
C TRP A 233 10.52 10.06 -2.75
N ARG A 234 9.24 10.25 -3.08
CA ARG A 234 8.63 11.53 -3.44
C ARG A 234 8.87 12.59 -2.36
N ASN A 235 8.63 12.24 -1.09
CA ASN A 235 8.84 13.16 0.02
C ASN A 235 10.32 13.53 0.18
N GLN A 236 11.24 12.59 0.00
CA GLN A 236 12.67 12.88 0.01
C GLN A 236 13.08 13.87 -1.10
N ILE A 237 12.55 13.69 -2.31
CA ILE A 237 12.86 14.54 -3.46
C ILE A 237 12.36 15.97 -3.25
N ILE A 238 11.09 16.15 -2.90
CA ILE A 238 10.57 17.51 -2.67
C ILE A 238 11.19 18.17 -1.44
N THR A 239 11.54 17.40 -0.40
CA THR A 239 12.24 17.92 0.78
C THR A 239 13.61 18.49 0.41
N LYS A 240 14.35 17.83 -0.49
CA LYS A 240 15.63 18.36 -0.99
C LYS A 240 15.44 19.68 -1.73
N TRP A 241 14.40 19.82 -2.55
CA TRP A 241 14.09 21.06 -3.26
C TRP A 241 13.83 22.21 -2.29
N ILE A 242 12.85 22.05 -1.39
CA ILE A 242 12.46 23.10 -0.44
C ILE A 242 13.57 23.43 0.55
N SER A 243 14.48 22.49 0.81
CA SER A 243 15.64 22.71 1.70
C SER A 243 16.85 23.31 1.00
N SER A 244 16.75 23.66 -0.30
CA SER A 244 17.83 24.35 -1.01
C SER A 244 18.15 25.65 -0.30
N GLU A 245 19.44 25.98 -0.17
CA GLU A 245 19.93 27.11 0.61
C GLU A 245 19.23 28.42 0.22
N TRP A 246 19.21 28.74 -1.08
CA TRP A 246 18.57 29.96 -1.59
C TRP A 246 17.06 30.02 -1.36
N LYS A 247 16.34 28.89 -1.46
CA LYS A 247 14.89 28.85 -1.21
C LYS A 247 14.60 29.06 0.27
N ARG A 248 15.37 28.42 1.15
CA ARG A 248 15.22 28.55 2.59
C ARG A 248 15.46 29.99 3.03
N GLU A 249 16.51 30.62 2.53
CA GLU A 249 16.81 32.01 2.81
C GLU A 249 15.69 32.94 2.33
N GLU A 250 15.18 32.74 1.12
CA GLU A 250 14.07 33.52 0.56
C GLU A 250 12.75 33.30 1.32
N ASP A 251 12.43 32.05 1.67
CA ASP A 251 11.23 31.71 2.44
C ASP A 251 11.30 32.30 3.86
N ASP A 252 12.47 32.26 4.51
CA ASP A 252 12.70 32.88 5.83
C ASP A 252 12.57 34.41 5.77
N GLN A 253 13.01 35.03 4.66
CA GLN A 253 12.87 36.47 4.43
C GLN A 253 11.39 36.86 4.28
N TRP A 254 10.65 36.17 3.40
CA TRP A 254 9.23 36.46 3.20
C TRP A 254 8.38 36.14 4.43
N ALA A 255 8.74 35.12 5.21
CA ALA A 255 8.10 34.85 6.49
C ALA A 255 8.26 36.03 7.48
N LYS A 256 9.46 36.62 7.57
CA LYS A 256 9.71 37.81 8.42
C LYS A 256 8.98 39.05 7.90
N TRP A 257 8.86 39.19 6.58
CA TRP A 257 8.10 40.26 5.95
C TRP A 257 6.60 40.12 6.25
N GLU A 258 6.03 38.91 6.14
CA GLU A 258 4.63 38.60 6.47
C GLU A 258 4.27 38.95 7.93
N GLU A 259 5.21 38.89 8.85
CA GLU A 259 5.00 39.28 10.26
C GLU A 259 5.01 40.80 10.48
N ASN A 260 5.66 41.57 9.59
CA ASN A 260 6.00 42.98 9.82
C ASN A 260 5.43 43.96 8.77
N TRP A 261 4.84 43.50 7.67
CA TRP A 261 4.40 44.34 6.56
C TRP A 261 3.38 45.43 6.95
N VAL A 262 2.56 45.18 7.98
CA VAL A 262 1.58 46.16 8.50
C VAL A 262 2.27 47.40 9.09
N LYS A 263 3.51 47.26 9.58
CA LYS A 263 4.28 48.35 10.22
C LYS A 263 5.09 49.18 9.21
N HIS A 264 5.46 48.59 8.08
CA HIS A 264 6.33 49.19 7.07
C HIS A 264 5.79 48.84 5.67
N TYR A 265 4.75 49.55 5.24
CA TYR A 265 4.11 49.28 3.96
C TYR A 265 4.97 49.82 2.80
N ASN A 266 5.53 48.91 2.01
CA ASN A 266 6.26 49.21 0.77
C ASN A 266 5.57 48.51 -0.42
N CYS A 267 5.16 49.29 -1.43
CA CYS A 267 4.48 48.77 -2.62
C CYS A 267 5.36 47.86 -3.48
N GLU A 268 6.67 48.13 -3.57
CA GLU A 268 7.60 47.33 -4.37
C GLU A 268 7.81 45.96 -3.74
N GLU A 269 8.10 45.92 -2.43
CA GLU A 269 8.23 44.66 -1.67
C GLU A 269 6.95 43.82 -1.71
N ARG A 270 5.77 44.46 -1.70
CA ARG A 270 4.49 43.77 -1.85
C ARG A 270 4.37 43.09 -3.21
N ASN A 271 4.82 43.74 -4.30
CA ASN A 271 4.79 43.16 -5.63
C ASN A 271 5.77 41.98 -5.74
N ASP A 272 6.96 42.09 -5.15
CA ASP A 272 7.94 41.01 -5.09
C ASP A 272 7.42 39.83 -4.27
N TRP A 273 6.73 40.07 -3.15
CA TRP A 273 6.06 39.04 -2.38
C TRP A 273 4.96 38.34 -3.18
N ILE A 274 4.16 39.08 -3.95
CA ILE A 274 3.14 38.50 -4.85
C ILE A 274 3.80 37.62 -5.91
N ALA A 275 4.93 38.05 -6.50
CA ALA A 275 5.69 37.28 -7.47
C ALA A 275 6.25 35.98 -6.88
N TRP A 276 6.85 36.06 -5.68
CA TRP A 276 7.30 34.89 -4.92
C TRP A 276 6.15 33.91 -4.65
N ARG A 277 5.00 34.39 -4.15
CA ARG A 277 3.79 33.58 -3.92
C ARG A 277 3.30 32.91 -5.19
N ALA A 278 3.27 33.65 -6.31
CA ALA A 278 2.85 33.10 -7.59
C ALA A 278 3.78 31.99 -8.06
N ARG A 279 5.10 32.15 -7.90
CA ARG A 279 6.11 31.16 -8.26
C ARG A 279 5.98 29.88 -7.43
N ILE A 280 5.95 29.97 -6.10
CA ILE A 280 5.84 28.76 -5.25
C ILE A 280 4.53 28.00 -5.52
N ASN A 281 3.44 28.70 -5.80
CA ASN A 281 2.17 28.07 -6.16
C ASN A 281 2.26 27.33 -7.50
N LYS A 282 2.89 27.96 -8.50
CA LYS A 282 3.13 27.33 -9.81
C LYS A 282 3.99 26.06 -9.65
N GLU A 283 5.10 26.14 -8.94
CA GLU A 283 5.96 24.99 -8.65
C GLU A 283 5.18 23.85 -7.97
N MET A 284 4.32 24.18 -6.99
CA MET A 284 3.53 23.18 -6.27
C MET A 284 2.49 22.49 -7.17
N VAL A 285 1.82 23.25 -8.05
CA VAL A 285 0.87 22.67 -9.02
C VAL A 285 1.60 21.74 -9.98
N GLU A 286 2.72 22.19 -10.55
CA GLU A 286 3.52 21.38 -11.47
C GLU A 286 4.05 20.11 -10.81
N TRP A 287 4.53 20.20 -9.57
CA TRP A 287 4.99 19.05 -8.79
C TRP A 287 3.88 18.03 -8.53
N ASN A 288 2.71 18.50 -8.13
CA ASN A 288 1.57 17.63 -7.83
C ASN A 288 1.07 16.93 -9.09
N ASP A 289 0.95 17.66 -10.19
CA ASP A 289 0.54 17.11 -11.48
C ASP A 289 1.53 16.06 -11.99
N TRP A 290 2.83 16.34 -11.89
CA TRP A 290 3.88 15.39 -12.25
C TRP A 290 3.84 14.17 -11.32
N SER A 291 3.78 14.38 -10.01
CA SER A 291 3.75 13.31 -9.00
C SER A 291 2.56 12.38 -9.19
N MET A 292 1.37 12.92 -9.43
CA MET A 292 0.16 12.12 -9.65
C MET A 292 0.29 11.23 -10.90
N LYS A 293 0.84 11.76 -11.99
CA LYS A 293 1.09 10.98 -13.21
C LYS A 293 2.08 9.84 -12.98
N LYS A 294 3.14 10.09 -12.19
CA LYS A 294 4.15 9.09 -11.85
C LYS A 294 3.63 8.03 -10.88
N GLU A 295 2.84 8.43 -9.90
CA GLU A 295 2.16 7.52 -8.97
C GLU A 295 1.28 6.53 -9.70
N GLN A 296 0.50 7.01 -10.69
CA GLN A 296 -0.35 6.15 -11.50
C GLN A 296 0.46 5.11 -12.31
N GLN A 297 1.67 5.46 -12.77
CA GLN A 297 2.55 4.54 -13.49
C GLN A 297 3.10 3.43 -12.57
N ILE A 298 3.33 3.74 -11.29
CA ILE A 298 3.81 2.77 -10.29
C ILE A 298 2.70 1.79 -9.88
N ILE A 299 1.46 2.29 -9.77
CA ILE A 299 0.28 1.53 -9.32
C ILE A 299 -0.41 0.76 -10.47
N ASP A 300 -0.21 1.12 -11.73
CA ASP A 300 -0.86 0.41 -12.84
C ASP A 300 -0.32 -1.02 -13.00
N HIS A 301 -0.95 -1.95 -12.29
CA HIS A 301 -0.56 -3.35 -12.26
C HIS A 301 -1.08 -4.15 -13.46
N LYS A 302 -2.01 -3.61 -14.27
CA LYS A 302 -2.62 -4.36 -15.38
C LYS A 302 -1.61 -4.73 -16.47
N SER A 303 -0.66 -3.83 -16.72
CA SER A 303 0.47 -4.06 -17.64
C SER A 303 1.72 -4.59 -16.93
N SER A 304 1.69 -4.68 -15.60
CA SER A 304 2.85 -5.07 -14.81
C SER A 304 3.14 -6.57 -14.87
N SER A 305 4.34 -6.92 -14.42
CA SER A 305 4.77 -8.30 -14.19
C SER A 305 3.81 -9.08 -13.28
N TRP A 306 3.16 -8.43 -12.30
CA TRP A 306 2.12 -9.04 -11.46
C TRP A 306 0.85 -9.39 -12.23
N GLY A 307 0.35 -8.47 -13.07
CA GLY A 307 -0.87 -8.71 -13.85
C GLY A 307 -0.72 -9.93 -14.76
N ARG A 308 0.44 -10.06 -15.42
CA ARG A 308 0.79 -11.23 -16.23
C ARG A 308 0.87 -12.51 -15.40
N TRP A 309 1.57 -12.47 -14.26
CA TRP A 309 1.70 -13.63 -13.37
C TRP A 309 0.34 -14.08 -12.84
N LYS A 310 -0.51 -13.14 -12.40
CA LYS A 310 -1.88 -13.41 -11.91
C LYS A 310 -2.74 -14.08 -12.98
N ALA A 311 -2.69 -13.59 -14.22
CA ALA A 311 -3.46 -14.17 -15.34
C ALA A 311 -2.98 -15.60 -15.70
N GLU A 312 -1.67 -15.84 -15.68
CA GLU A 312 -1.11 -17.17 -15.86
C GLU A 312 -1.58 -18.12 -14.75
N LYS A 313 -1.46 -17.71 -13.47
CA LYS A 313 -1.87 -18.55 -12.35
C LYS A 313 -3.38 -18.76 -12.27
N GLN A 314 -4.19 -17.79 -12.67
CA GLN A 314 -5.63 -17.95 -12.83
C GLN A 314 -5.94 -19.10 -13.79
N THR A 315 -5.28 -19.15 -14.94
CA THR A 315 -5.49 -20.20 -15.95
C THR A 315 -5.13 -21.58 -15.38
N LEU A 316 -4.00 -21.69 -14.68
CA LEU A 316 -3.58 -22.93 -14.02
C LEU A 316 -4.55 -23.34 -12.90
N PHE A 317 -5.04 -22.38 -12.13
CA PHE A 317 -6.03 -22.61 -11.09
C PHE A 317 -7.34 -23.15 -11.65
N ASP A 318 -7.86 -22.54 -12.72
CA ASP A 318 -9.12 -22.95 -13.34
C ASP A 318 -9.02 -24.38 -13.91
N MET A 319 -7.90 -24.71 -14.57
CA MET A 319 -7.63 -26.07 -15.04
C MET A 319 -7.55 -27.09 -13.89
N TRP A 320 -6.83 -26.74 -12.82
CA TRP A 320 -6.75 -27.58 -11.63
C TRP A 320 -8.12 -27.76 -10.97
N LEU A 321 -8.92 -26.70 -10.86
CA LEU A 321 -10.22 -26.70 -10.20
C LEU A 321 -11.19 -27.65 -10.90
N ASP A 322 -11.26 -27.61 -12.23
CA ASP A 322 -12.11 -28.50 -13.00
C ASP A 322 -11.70 -29.97 -12.77
N SER A 323 -10.40 -30.27 -12.84
CA SER A 323 -9.89 -31.62 -12.55
C SER A 323 -10.11 -32.04 -11.10
N PHE A 324 -9.95 -31.12 -10.15
CA PHE A 324 -10.12 -31.38 -8.73
C PHE A 324 -11.57 -31.73 -8.41
N ILE A 325 -12.54 -31.01 -8.99
CA ILE A 325 -13.97 -31.30 -8.81
C ILE A 325 -14.29 -32.71 -9.31
N ASP A 326 -13.83 -33.08 -10.51
CA ASP A 326 -14.10 -34.41 -11.06
C ASP A 326 -13.49 -35.54 -10.22
N VAL A 327 -12.26 -35.35 -9.72
CA VAL A 327 -11.61 -36.29 -8.79
C VAL A 327 -12.38 -36.35 -7.47
N TRP A 328 -12.74 -35.19 -6.91
CA TRP A 328 -13.45 -35.08 -5.65
C TRP A 328 -14.77 -35.86 -5.67
N ILE A 329 -15.50 -35.75 -6.79
CA ILE A 329 -16.77 -36.46 -7.02
C ILE A 329 -16.54 -37.95 -7.19
N LYS A 330 -15.58 -38.34 -8.06
CA LYS A 330 -15.29 -39.74 -8.35
C LYS A 330 -14.85 -40.52 -7.12
N GLU A 331 -14.02 -39.91 -6.28
CA GLU A 331 -13.48 -40.51 -5.05
C GLU A 331 -14.42 -40.34 -3.85
N LYS A 332 -15.56 -39.66 -4.04
CA LYS A 332 -16.63 -39.52 -3.05
C LYS A 332 -16.14 -38.90 -1.74
N HIS A 333 -15.38 -37.82 -1.84
CA HIS A 333 -14.75 -37.15 -0.68
C HIS A 333 -15.76 -36.65 0.36
N TRP A 334 -17.04 -36.51 0.03
CA TRP A 334 -18.10 -36.24 1.01
C TRP A 334 -18.21 -37.31 2.12
N PHE A 335 -17.79 -38.56 1.86
CA PHE A 335 -17.71 -39.59 2.89
C PHE A 335 -16.60 -39.30 3.90
N ILE A 336 -15.45 -38.81 3.45
CA ILE A 336 -14.36 -38.36 4.32
C ILE A 336 -14.87 -37.20 5.17
N TRP A 337 -15.50 -36.20 4.55
CA TRP A 337 -16.06 -35.06 5.26
C TRP A 337 -17.07 -35.47 6.32
N THR A 338 -18.00 -36.37 5.97
CA THR A 338 -19.05 -36.84 6.89
C THR A 338 -18.46 -37.60 8.06
N SER A 339 -17.48 -38.46 7.81
CA SER A 339 -16.76 -39.21 8.84
C SER A 339 -16.03 -38.27 9.81
N GLU A 340 -15.17 -37.39 9.28
CA GLU A 340 -14.37 -36.44 10.07
C GLU A 340 -15.24 -35.46 10.86
N ARG A 341 -16.36 -35.01 10.27
CA ARG A 341 -17.36 -34.18 10.94
C ARG A 341 -18.00 -34.89 12.11
N ASN A 342 -18.46 -36.14 11.91
CA ASN A 342 -19.08 -36.93 12.96
C ASN A 342 -18.09 -37.17 14.11
N ASP A 343 -16.83 -37.49 13.79
CA ASP A 343 -15.74 -37.63 14.74
C ASP A 343 -15.49 -36.35 15.55
N TYR A 344 -15.45 -35.20 14.89
CA TYR A 344 -15.28 -33.90 15.53
C TYR A 344 -16.40 -33.62 16.54
N PHE A 345 -17.66 -33.82 16.15
CA PHE A 345 -18.81 -33.59 17.04
C PHE A 345 -18.97 -34.67 18.13
N ALA A 346 -18.56 -35.92 17.87
CA ALA A 346 -18.51 -36.95 18.90
C ALA A 346 -17.51 -36.55 20.00
N ARG A 347 -16.26 -36.22 19.63
CA ARG A 347 -15.21 -35.82 20.59
C ARG A 347 -15.59 -34.58 21.40
N ASN A 348 -16.18 -33.57 20.77
CA ASN A 348 -16.57 -32.33 21.45
C ASN A 348 -17.83 -32.45 22.32
N ARG A 349 -18.66 -33.49 22.14
CA ARG A 349 -19.75 -33.78 23.06
C ARG A 349 -19.23 -34.30 24.40
N TYR A 350 -18.23 -35.18 24.40
CA TYR A 350 -17.64 -35.72 25.63
C TYR A 350 -16.91 -34.68 26.49
N ILE A 351 -16.31 -33.66 25.87
CA ILE A 351 -15.57 -32.60 26.59
C ILE A 351 -16.51 -31.64 27.34
N LYS A 352 -17.80 -31.53 26.98
CA LYS A 352 -18.77 -30.65 27.66
C LYS A 352 -19.41 -31.27 28.92
N PHE A 353 -19.18 -32.56 29.18
CA PHE A 353 -19.74 -33.29 30.32
C PHE A 353 -18.68 -33.70 31.37
N GLN A 354 -17.45 -33.20 31.22
CA GLN A 354 -16.42 -33.13 32.27
C GLN A 354 -16.26 -31.67 32.68
#